data_AF-A0AA42L7L9-F1
#
_entry.id   AF-A0AA42L7L9-F1
#
_cell.length_a   1.000
_cell.length_b   1.000
_cell.length_c   1.000
_cell.angle_alpha   90.00
_cell.angle_beta   90.00
_cell.angle_gamma   90.00
#
_symmetry.space_group_name_H-M   'P 1'
#
loop_
_entity.id
_entity.type
_entity.pdbx_description
1 polymer ?
#
loop_
_entity_poly.entity_id
_entity_poly.type
_entity_poly.pdbx_seq_one_letter_code
_entity_poly.pdbx_strand_id
1 'polypeptide(L)'
;MSAIDEKNLVLACLRRLLESEPASVEQASGWYQRAEFIKDVLRSISYEIGVPHVIWHYLDDADIRIRDPRYAEAQVLAVRQSIDEWA
;
A
#
# COMPACT_ATOMS: atom_id res chain seq x y z
N MET A 1 5.06 14.13 14.88
CA MET A 1 5.21 14.54 13.47
C MET A 1 3.89 15.11 13.01
N SER A 2 3.85 15.97 11.99
CA SER A 2 2.56 16.40 11.44
C SER A 2 1.95 15.28 10.60
N ALA A 3 0.64 15.30 10.38
CA ALA A 3 -0.02 14.36 9.48
C ALA A 3 0.57 14.41 8.06
N ILE A 4 1.03 15.58 7.60
CA ILE A 4 1.74 15.73 6.32
C ILE A 4 3.09 15.00 6.32
N ASP A 5 3.85 15.06 7.40
CA ASP A 5 5.12 14.32 7.50
C ASP A 5 4.88 12.80 7.48
N GLU A 6 3.85 12.34 8.18
CA GLU A 6 3.43 10.94 8.22
C GLU A 6 2.90 10.46 6.86
N LYS A 7 2.13 11.29 6.15
CA LYS A 7 1.73 11.05 4.75
C LYS A 7 2.94 10.86 3.85
N ASN A 8 3.92 11.76 3.92
CA ASN A 8 5.13 11.67 3.09
C ASN A 8 5.95 10.40 3.39
N LEU A 9 6.03 10.01 4.67
CA LEU A 9 6.62 8.73 5.07
C LEU A 9 5.85 7.55 4.44
N VAL A 10 4.53 7.55 4.54
CA VAL A 10 3.68 6.51 3.95
C VAL A 10 3.86 6.43 2.44
N LEU A 11 3.87 7.56 1.72
CA LEU A 11 4.08 7.58 0.27
C LEU A 11 5.42 6.95 -0.12
N ALA A 12 6.49 7.23 0.64
CA ALA A 12 7.79 6.60 0.42
C ALA A 12 7.76 5.08 0.69
N CYS A 13 7.06 4.66 1.75
CA CYS A 13 6.89 3.25 2.08
C CYS A 13 6.04 2.49 1.04
N LEU A 14 4.96 3.08 0.55
CA LEU A 14 4.11 2.51 -0.51
C LEU A 14 4.88 2.30 -1.81
N ARG A 15 5.69 3.30 -2.21
CA ARG A 15 6.56 3.17 -3.40
C ARG A 15 7.53 1.99 -3.25
N ARG A 16 8.13 1.80 -2.07
CA ARG A 16 9.00 0.64 -1.78
C ARG A 16 8.25 -0.70 -1.76
N LEU A 17 7.00 -0.72 -1.30
CA LEU A 17 6.18 -1.94 -1.38
C LEU A 17 5.92 -2.35 -2.82
N LEU A 18 5.59 -1.40 -3.69
CA LEU A 18 5.37 -1.64 -5.13
C LEU A 18 6.62 -2.19 -5.84
N GLU A 19 7.81 -1.87 -5.35
CA GLU A 19 9.09 -2.40 -5.87
C GLU A 19 9.40 -3.81 -5.36
N SER A 20 8.70 -4.28 -4.32
CA SER A 20 8.97 -5.54 -3.62
C SER A 20 7.73 -6.44 -3.54
N GLU A 21 6.87 -6.41 -4.56
CA GLU A 21 5.67 -7.25 -4.64
C GLU A 21 6.01 -8.73 -4.43
N PRO A 22 5.22 -9.47 -3.63
CA PRO A 22 5.51 -10.85 -3.34
C PRO A 22 5.12 -11.71 -4.54
N ALA A 23 6.00 -12.63 -4.94
CA ALA A 23 5.75 -13.59 -6.01
C ALA A 23 5.23 -14.95 -5.49
N SER A 24 5.21 -15.14 -4.17
CA SER A 24 4.75 -16.38 -3.54
C SER A 24 4.16 -16.15 -2.15
N VAL A 25 3.43 -17.14 -1.64
CA VAL A 25 2.81 -17.09 -0.31
C VAL A 25 3.86 -16.97 0.80
N GLU A 26 5.03 -17.61 0.64
CA GLU A 26 6.14 -17.53 1.58
C GLU A 26 6.69 -16.11 1.68
N GLN A 27 6.75 -15.39 0.55
CA GLN A 27 7.17 -13.99 0.50
C GLN A 27 6.11 -13.03 1.04
N ALA A 28 4.82 -13.41 0.94
CA ALA A 28 3.70 -12.58 1.38
C ALA A 28 3.77 -12.23 2.87
N SER A 29 4.23 -13.15 3.73
CA SER A 29 4.33 -12.89 5.18
C SER A 29 5.22 -11.68 5.50
N GLY A 30 6.42 -11.61 4.90
CA GLY A 30 7.34 -10.49 5.08
C GLY A 30 6.83 -9.20 4.42
N TRP A 31 6.05 -9.32 3.34
CA TRP A 31 5.38 -8.19 2.71
C TRP A 31 4.27 -7.61 3.61
N TYR A 32 3.43 -8.46 4.19
CA TYR A 32 2.34 -8.05 5.08
C TYR A 32 2.83 -7.38 6.38
N GLN A 33 3.99 -7.78 6.91
CA GLN A 33 4.59 -7.07 8.05
C GLN A 33 4.88 -5.60 7.73
N ARG A 34 5.38 -5.32 6.51
CA ARG A 34 5.60 -3.94 6.05
C ARG A 34 4.29 -3.23 5.75
N ALA A 35 3.32 -3.95 5.20
CA ALA A 35 1.99 -3.40 4.93
C ALA A 35 1.26 -3.01 6.22
N GLU A 36 1.37 -3.80 7.29
CA GLU A 36 0.75 -3.50 8.58
C GLU A 36 1.31 -2.22 9.20
N PHE A 37 2.64 -2.03 9.14
CA PHE A 37 3.25 -0.78 9.56
C PHE A 37 2.66 0.44 8.83
N ILE A 38 2.47 0.33 7.51
CA ILE A 38 1.85 1.41 6.73
C ILE A 38 0.40 1.63 7.15
N LYS A 39 -0.37 0.56 7.36
CA LYS A 39 -1.76 0.64 7.80
C LYS A 39 -1.88 1.31 9.17
N ASP A 40 -0.97 1.04 10.10
CA ASP A 40 -0.97 1.67 11.42
C ASP A 40 -0.75 3.19 11.33
N VAL A 41 0.20 3.63 10.50
CA VAL A 41 0.42 5.07 10.26
C VAL A 41 -0.76 5.69 9.51
N LEU A 42 -1.32 5.01 8.52
CA LEU A 42 -2.50 5.50 7.81
C LEU A 42 -3.70 5.65 8.76
N ARG A 43 -3.91 4.72 9.70
CA ARG A 43 -4.99 4.79 10.69
C ARG A 43 -4.85 6.02 11.58
N SER A 44 -3.62 6.38 11.99
CA SER A 44 -3.39 7.56 12.84
C SER A 44 -3.67 8.89 12.13
N ILE A 45 -3.46 8.97 10.81
CA ILE A 45 -3.65 10.22 10.03
C ILE A 45 -4.94 10.29 9.23
N SER A 46 -5.68 9.17 9.11
CA SER A 46 -6.82 9.07 8.19
C SER A 46 -7.96 10.07 8.44
N TYR A 47 -8.10 10.59 9.66
CA TYR A 47 -9.11 11.60 9.97
C TYR A 47 -8.72 13.01 9.47
N GLU A 48 -7.41 13.27 9.34
CA GLU A 48 -6.86 14.56 8.88
C GLU A 48 -6.66 14.60 7.37
N ILE A 49 -6.38 13.43 6.78
CA ILE A 49 -6.02 13.30 5.37
C ILE A 49 -6.82 12.16 4.78
N GLY A 50 -7.70 12.47 3.83
CA GLY A 50 -8.47 11.46 3.11
C GLY A 50 -7.52 10.48 2.40
N VAL A 51 -7.51 9.22 2.86
CA VAL A 51 -6.69 8.15 2.29
C VAL A 51 -7.47 7.47 1.16
N PRO A 52 -6.93 7.36 -0.06
CA PRO A 52 -7.61 6.67 -1.16
C PRO A 52 -7.91 5.21 -0.81
N HIS A 53 -9.16 4.78 -1.04
CA HIS A 53 -9.61 3.44 -0.62
C HIS A 53 -8.81 2.29 -1.25
N VAL A 54 -8.31 2.49 -2.47
CA VAL A 54 -7.48 1.51 -3.19
C VAL A 54 -6.17 1.20 -2.47
N ILE A 55 -5.62 2.14 -1.67
CA ILE A 55 -4.42 1.90 -0.87
C ILE A 55 -4.70 0.85 0.22
N TRP A 56 -5.86 0.91 0.88
CA TRP A 56 -6.24 -0.08 1.87
C TRP A 56 -6.36 -1.48 1.26
N HIS A 57 -7.07 -1.61 0.13
CA HIS A 57 -7.18 -2.87 -0.59
C HIS A 57 -5.82 -3.42 -1.01
N TYR A 58 -4.94 -2.56 -1.53
CA TYR A 58 -3.60 -2.98 -1.91
C TYR A 58 -2.81 -3.56 -0.73
N LEU A 59 -2.92 -2.96 0.46
CA LEU A 59 -2.22 -3.43 1.66
C LEU A 59 -2.78 -4.75 2.22
N ASP A 60 -4.00 -5.14 1.85
CA ASP A 60 -4.65 -6.37 2.32
C ASP A 60 -4.62 -7.51 1.29
N ASP A 61 -4.65 -7.21 -0.01
CA ASP A 61 -4.92 -8.19 -1.07
C ASP A 61 -3.67 -8.87 -1.68
N ALA A 62 -2.52 -8.87 -0.99
CA ALA A 62 -1.29 -9.44 -1.58
C ALA A 62 -1.43 -10.94 -1.94
N ASP A 63 -2.18 -11.70 -1.15
CA ASP A 63 -2.53 -13.09 -1.41
C ASP A 63 -3.44 -13.29 -2.63
N ILE A 64 -4.31 -12.33 -2.93
CA ILE A 64 -5.13 -12.30 -4.16
C ILE A 64 -4.23 -11.98 -5.35
N ARG A 65 -3.37 -10.96 -5.23
CA ARG A 65 -2.43 -10.57 -6.30
C ARG A 65 -1.48 -11.71 -6.69
N ILE A 66 -1.04 -12.54 -5.74
CA ILE A 66 -0.22 -13.72 -6.04
C ILE A 66 -0.99 -14.74 -6.90
N ARG A 67 -2.30 -14.87 -6.70
CA ARG A 67 -3.14 -15.89 -7.35
C ARG A 67 -3.75 -15.44 -8.68
N ASP A 68 -3.95 -14.13 -8.85
CA ASP A 68 -4.54 -13.54 -10.03
C ASP A 68 -3.64 -12.43 -10.60
N PRO A 69 -2.84 -12.74 -11.64
CA PRO A 69 -1.95 -11.77 -12.27
C PRO A 69 -2.68 -10.57 -12.90
N ARG A 70 -3.91 -10.76 -13.40
CA ARG A 70 -4.69 -9.67 -14.01
C ARG A 70 -5.18 -8.72 -12.93
N TYR A 71 -5.63 -9.26 -11.80
CA TYR A 71 -5.96 -8.46 -10.62
C TYR A 71 -4.74 -7.70 -10.12
N ALA A 72 -3.58 -8.36 -10.04
CA ALA A 72 -2.33 -7.73 -9.62
C ALA A 72 -1.95 -6.55 -10.51
N GLU A 73 -1.94 -6.72 -11.83
CA GLU A 73 -1.64 -5.64 -12.78
C GLU A 73 -2.60 -4.45 -12.63
N ALA A 74 -3.91 -4.72 -12.57
CA ALA A 74 -4.92 -3.68 -12.44
C ALA A 74 -4.80 -2.93 -11.11
N GLN A 75 -4.62 -3.64 -10.00
CA GLN A 75 -4.50 -3.04 -8.67
C GLN A 75 -3.21 -2.23 -8.54
N VAL A 76 -2.07 -2.76 -9.01
CA VAL A 76 -0.78 -2.05 -9.00
C VAL A 76 -0.85 -0.76 -9.82
N LEU A 77 -1.50 -0.78 -10.99
CA LEU A 77 -1.69 0.41 -11.81
C LEU A 77 -2.54 1.46 -11.08
N ALA A 78 -3.68 1.05 -10.51
CA ALA A 78 -4.59 1.95 -9.79
C ALA A 78 -3.92 2.58 -8.55
N VAL A 79 -3.10 1.82 -7.83
CA VAL A 79 -2.32 2.29 -6.68
C VAL A 79 -1.27 3.30 -7.10
N ARG A 80 -0.54 3.05 -8.20
CA ARG A 80 0.45 4.01 -8.73
C ARG A 80 -0.20 5.34 -9.07
N GLN A 81 -1.32 5.31 -9.80
CA GLN A 81 -2.09 6.51 -10.12
C GLN A 81 -2.56 7.24 -8.86
N SER A 82 -3.09 6.50 -7.88
CA SER A 82 -3.56 7.08 -6.62
C SER A 82 -2.43 7.68 -5.79
N ILE A 83 -1.23 7.09 -5.80
CA ILE A 83 -0.06 7.66 -5.13
C ILE A 83 0.34 8.99 -5.77
N ASP A 84 0.30 9.08 -7.10
CA ASP A 84 0.68 10.29 -7.83
C ASP A 84 -0.35 11.42 -7.66
N GLU A 85 -1.64 11.08 -7.64
CA GLU A 85 -2.72 12.04 -7.38
C GLU A 85 -2.80 12.47 -5.91
N TRP A 86 -2.49 11.56 -4.98
CA TRP A 86 -2.57 11.83 -3.56
C TRP A 86 -1.33 12.52 -3.00
N ALA A 87 -0.16 12.43 -3.65
CA ALA A 87 1.09 13.03 -3.18
C ALA A 87 0.96 14.53 -2.89
#